data_AF-A0A4C1XZM0-F1
#
_entry.id   AF-A0A4C1XZM0-F1
#
_cell.length_a   1.000
_cell.length_b   1.000
_cell.length_c   1.000
_cell.angle_alpha   90.00
_cell.angle_beta   90.00
_cell.angle_gamma   90.00
#
_symmetry.space_group_name_H-M   'P 1'
#
loop_
_entity.id
_entity.type
_entity.pdbx_description
1 polymer ?
#
loop_
_entity_poly.entity_id
_entity_poly.type
_entity_poly.pdbx_seq_one_letter_code
_entity_poly.pdbx_strand_id
1 'polypeptide(L)'
;MTYAIPVFAHARPDRLYDLQILQNKFCRRAADAPWYVKNSVLHRDLELPPISKYMKDVFERFFDVVSNHPNPLLVEAVSYEPPPPHHYCRRPRNVLIDPPDDLTVEVEKLIELNKMVTD
;
A
#
# COMPACT_ATOMS: atom_id res chain seq x y z
N MET A 1 -2.28 -1.63 -14.53
CA MET A 1 -1.15 -1.79 -13.59
C MET A 1 -1.45 -2.75 -12.42
N THR A 2 -2.61 -3.40 -12.32
CA THR A 2 -2.99 -4.24 -11.16
C THR A 2 -2.31 -5.62 -11.13
N TYR A 3 -2.07 -6.23 -12.28
CA TYR A 3 -1.54 -7.59 -12.39
C TYR A 3 -0.13 -7.76 -11.81
N ALA A 4 0.74 -6.75 -11.96
CA ALA A 4 2.14 -6.83 -11.51
C ALA A 4 2.35 -6.36 -10.07
N ILE A 5 1.33 -5.81 -9.40
CA ILE A 5 1.45 -5.28 -8.03
C ILE A 5 2.02 -6.34 -7.08
N PRO A 6 1.54 -7.60 -7.04
CA PRO A 6 2.12 -8.70 -6.24
C PRO A 6 3.65 -8.85 -6.34
N VAL A 7 4.22 -8.56 -7.52
CA VAL A 7 5.66 -8.62 -7.78
C VAL A 7 6.41 -7.47 -7.12
N PHE A 8 5.79 -6.29 -7.06
CA PHE A 8 6.35 -5.08 -6.46
C PHE A 8 6.15 -4.98 -4.95
N ALA A 9 5.56 -6.00 -4.29
CA ALA A 9 5.45 -6.06 -2.84
C ALA A 9 6.78 -5.77 -2.15
N HIS A 10 7.86 -6.37 -2.67
CA HIS A 10 9.19 -6.17 -2.10
C HIS A 10 9.97 -5.00 -2.73
N ALA A 11 9.28 -4.01 -3.30
CA ALA A 11 9.95 -2.79 -3.72
C ALA A 11 10.60 -2.10 -2.50
N ARG A 12 11.79 -1.53 -2.69
CA ARG A 12 12.44 -0.73 -1.64
C ARG A 12 11.53 0.44 -1.24
N PRO A 13 11.46 0.81 0.04
CA PRO A 13 10.61 1.90 0.52
C PRO A 13 10.90 3.22 -0.23
N ASP A 14 12.17 3.49 -0.54
CA ASP A 14 12.60 4.63 -1.36
C ASP A 14 11.84 4.73 -2.71
N ARG A 15 11.62 3.59 -3.37
CA ARG A 15 10.93 3.52 -4.67
C ARG A 15 9.42 3.68 -4.51
N LEU A 16 8.86 3.21 -3.41
CA LEU A 16 7.45 3.41 -3.08
C LEU A 16 7.18 4.89 -2.79
N TYR A 17 8.10 5.56 -2.10
CA TYR A 17 8.07 6.99 -1.86
C TYR A 17 8.13 7.80 -3.17
N ASP A 18 9.00 7.42 -4.11
CA ASP A 18 9.03 8.03 -5.46
C ASP A 18 7.69 7.88 -6.20
N LEU A 19 7.04 6.71 -6.09
CA LEU A 19 5.70 6.48 -6.64
C LEU A 19 4.65 7.37 -5.97
N GLN A 20 4.71 7.55 -4.65
CA GLN A 20 3.81 8.45 -3.93
C GLN A 20 4.02 9.91 -4.37
N ILE A 21 5.27 10.34 -4.61
CA ILE A 21 5.56 11.67 -5.17
C ILE A 21 4.92 11.83 -6.54
N LEU A 22 5.02 10.79 -7.40
CA LEU A 22 4.43 10.82 -8.72
C LEU A 22 2.90 10.93 -8.64
N GLN A 23 2.26 10.16 -7.75
CA GLN A 23 0.82 10.25 -7.49
C GLN A 23 0.44 11.66 -7.01
N ASN A 24 1.17 12.23 -6.06
CA ASN A 24 0.90 13.57 -5.53
C ASN A 24 1.00 14.64 -6.63
N LYS A 25 2.00 14.54 -7.52
CA LYS A 25 2.15 15.43 -8.68
C LYS A 25 1.00 15.27 -9.67
N PHE A 26 0.57 14.03 -9.92
CA PHE A 26 -0.55 13.74 -10.79
C PHE A 26 -1.85 14.33 -10.25
N CYS A 27 -2.20 14.05 -8.98
CA CYS A 27 -3.39 14.59 -8.33
C CYS A 27 -3.41 16.12 -8.35
N ARG A 28 -2.26 16.77 -8.04
CA ARG A 28 -2.16 18.23 -8.04
C ARG A 28 -2.37 18.83 -9.44
N ARG A 29 -1.82 18.21 -10.49
CA ARG A 29 -2.05 18.64 -11.88
C ARG A 29 -3.48 18.40 -12.34
N ALA A 30 -4.09 17.27 -11.97
CA ALA A 30 -5.45 16.93 -12.35
C ALA A 30 -6.48 17.89 -11.74
N ALA A 31 -6.26 18.31 -10.49
CA ALA A 31 -7.11 19.27 -9.78
C ALA A 31 -6.74 20.74 -10.03
N ASP A 32 -5.74 21.01 -10.88
CA ASP A 32 -5.12 22.34 -11.07
C ASP A 32 -4.85 23.09 -9.75
N ALA A 33 -4.37 22.34 -8.75
CA ALA A 33 -4.29 22.84 -7.39
C ALA A 33 -2.96 23.58 -7.12
N PRO A 34 -3.01 24.74 -6.42
CA PRO A 34 -1.80 25.48 -6.06
C PRO A 34 -0.93 24.73 -5.05
N TRP A 35 0.35 25.12 -4.96
CA TRP A 35 1.37 24.40 -4.17
C TRP A 35 1.06 24.30 -2.67
N TYR A 36 0.33 25.27 -2.11
CA TYR A 36 -0.03 25.33 -0.69
C TYR A 36 -1.20 24.42 -0.32
N VAL A 37 -1.88 23.82 -1.30
CA VAL A 37 -2.93 22.82 -1.02
C VAL A 37 -2.26 21.54 -0.52
N LYS A 38 -2.70 21.10 0.67
CA LYS A 38 -2.20 19.88 1.31
C LYS A 38 -2.55 18.64 0.48
N ASN A 39 -1.62 17.70 0.38
CA ASN A 39 -1.85 16.45 -0.35
C ASN A 39 -3.02 15.65 0.25
N SER A 40 -3.20 15.66 1.57
CA SER A 40 -4.31 14.98 2.25
C SER A 40 -5.69 15.48 1.80
N VAL A 41 -5.83 16.79 1.55
CA VAL A 41 -7.07 17.38 1.03
C VAL A 41 -7.31 16.90 -0.41
N LEU A 42 -6.29 16.90 -1.26
CA LEU A 42 -6.41 16.39 -2.63
C LEU A 42 -6.78 14.90 -2.67
N HIS A 43 -6.19 14.08 -1.81
CA HIS A 43 -6.53 12.67 -1.72
C HIS A 43 -7.97 12.44 -1.27
N ARG A 44 -8.47 13.25 -0.33
CA ARG A 44 -9.86 13.19 0.12
C ARG A 44 -10.82 13.64 -0.99
N ASP A 45 -10.57 14.80 -1.59
CA ASP A 45 -11.48 15.41 -2.55
C ASP A 45 -11.53 14.64 -3.88
N LEU A 46 -10.43 13.95 -4.25
CA LEU A 46 -10.38 13.04 -5.39
C LEU A 46 -10.82 11.60 -5.04
N GLU A 47 -11.13 11.32 -3.77
CA GLU A 47 -11.43 9.97 -3.27
C GLU A 47 -10.33 8.93 -3.60
N LEU A 48 -9.08 9.37 -3.72
CA LEU A 48 -7.94 8.54 -4.13
C LEU A 48 -7.11 8.12 -2.91
N PRO A 49 -7.01 6.81 -2.60
CA PRO A 49 -6.11 6.34 -1.56
C PRO A 49 -4.64 6.60 -1.92
N PRO A 50 -3.75 6.83 -0.94
CA PRO A 50 -2.31 6.83 -1.15
C PRO A 50 -1.84 5.51 -1.76
N ILE A 51 -0.75 5.53 -2.55
CA ILE A 51 -0.27 4.35 -3.26
C ILE A 51 0.12 3.23 -2.30
N SER A 52 0.66 3.57 -1.13
CA SER A 52 1.05 2.61 -0.10
C SER A 52 -0.15 1.83 0.43
N LYS A 53 -1.23 2.54 0.77
CA LYS A 53 -2.48 1.92 1.20
C LYS A 53 -3.10 1.06 0.10
N TYR A 54 -3.22 1.62 -1.10
CA TYR A 54 -3.75 0.88 -2.24
C TYR A 54 -2.96 -0.40 -2.53
N MET A 55 -1.63 -0.33 -2.46
CA MET A 55 -0.77 -1.50 -2.63
C MET A 55 -1.01 -2.55 -1.54
N LYS A 56 -1.08 -2.15 -0.26
CA LYS A 56 -1.40 -3.05 0.86
C LYS A 56 -2.74 -3.76 0.63
N ASP A 57 -3.80 -3.03 0.30
CA ASP A 57 -5.13 -3.60 0.05
C ASP A 57 -5.10 -4.61 -1.12
N VAL A 58 -4.34 -4.31 -2.19
CA VAL A 58 -4.17 -5.24 -3.32
C VAL A 58 -3.37 -6.48 -2.92
N PHE A 59 -2.35 -6.33 -2.08
CA PHE A 59 -1.57 -7.47 -1.57
C PHE A 59 -2.42 -8.39 -0.70
N GLU A 60 -3.19 -7.83 0.25
CA GLU A 60 -4.10 -8.60 1.10
C GLU A 60 -5.06 -9.43 0.25
N ARG A 61 -5.78 -8.79 -0.67
CA ARG A 61 -6.69 -9.49 -1.59
C ARG A 61 -6.00 -10.56 -2.42
N PHE A 62 -4.78 -10.30 -2.88
CA PHE A 62 -4.02 -11.28 -3.65
C PHE A 62 -3.69 -12.51 -2.80
N PHE A 63 -3.17 -12.31 -1.59
CA PHE A 63 -2.84 -13.41 -0.69
C PHE A 63 -4.07 -14.16 -0.18
N ASP A 64 -5.19 -13.48 0.04
CA ASP A 64 -6.46 -14.11 0.39
C ASP A 64 -6.96 -15.02 -0.74
N VAL A 65 -6.89 -14.56 -1.99
CA VAL A 65 -7.28 -15.37 -3.16
C VAL A 65 -6.37 -16.58 -3.31
N VAL A 66 -5.06 -16.41 -3.18
CA VAL A 66 -4.10 -17.51 -3.31
C VAL A 66 -4.25 -18.52 -2.16
N SER A 67 -4.56 -18.07 -0.95
CA SER A 67 -4.77 -18.95 0.21
C SER A 67 -6.03 -19.80 0.10
N ASN A 68 -7.05 -19.32 -0.63
CA ASN A 68 -8.29 -20.05 -0.89
C ASN A 68 -8.28 -20.83 -2.23
N HIS A 69 -7.13 -20.89 -2.92
CA HIS A 69 -7.05 -21.51 -4.24
C HIS A 69 -7.16 -23.04 -4.15
N PRO A 70 -7.86 -23.72 -5.08
CA PRO A 70 -7.96 -25.20 -5.09
C PRO A 70 -6.63 -25.93 -5.33
N ASN A 71 -5.54 -25.22 -5.61
CA ASN A 71 -4.25 -25.82 -5.94
C ASN A 71 -3.36 -25.78 -4.68
N PRO A 72 -3.05 -26.93 -4.07
CA PRO A 72 -2.29 -26.99 -2.83
C PRO A 72 -0.88 -26.41 -2.96
N LEU A 73 -0.26 -26.50 -4.15
CA LEU A 73 1.09 -25.96 -4.39
C LEU A 73 1.15 -24.43 -4.27
N LEU A 74 0.07 -23.75 -4.66
CA LEU A 74 0.00 -22.29 -4.55
C LEU A 74 -0.19 -21.86 -3.09
N VAL A 75 -1.03 -22.58 -2.35
CA VAL A 75 -1.23 -22.36 -0.91
C VAL A 75 0.08 -22.58 -0.15
N GLU A 76 0.78 -23.69 -0.45
CA GLU A 76 2.06 -24.02 0.16
C GLU A 76 3.14 -22.95 -0.12
N ALA A 77 3.20 -22.45 -1.36
CA ALA A 77 4.15 -21.39 -1.74
C ALA A 77 3.96 -20.08 -0.95
N VAL A 78 2.71 -19.75 -0.58
CA VAL A 78 2.39 -18.56 0.25
C VAL A 78 2.74 -18.77 1.72
N SER A 79 2.56 -19.98 2.25
CA SER A 79 2.91 -20.34 3.62
C SER A 79 4.37 -20.72 3.82
N TYR A 80 5.15 -20.85 2.74
CA TYR A 80 6.53 -21.28 2.83
C TYR A 80 7.39 -20.24 3.56
N GLU A 81 7.89 -20.62 4.72
CA GLU A 81 8.95 -19.89 5.42
C GLU A 81 10.29 -20.60 5.16
N PRO A 82 11.25 -19.95 4.46
CA PRO A 82 12.56 -20.53 4.28
C PRO A 82 13.30 -20.52 5.63
N PRO A 83 14.10 -21.56 5.94
CA PRO A 83 14.96 -21.54 7.11
C PRO A 83 15.90 -20.32 7.02
N PRO A 84 16.12 -19.58 8.12
CA PRO A 84 16.87 -18.33 8.09
C PRO A 84 18.30 -18.60 7.59
N PRO A 85 18.67 -18.09 6.40
CA PRO A 85 20.07 -18.03 6.00
C PRO A 85 20.73 -16.90 6.81
N HIS A 86 22.06 -16.81 6.78
CA HIS A 86 22.79 -15.66 7.36
C HIS A 86 22.38 -14.29 6.79
N HIS A 87 21.50 -14.25 5.78
CA HIS A 87 20.86 -13.06 5.23
C HIS A 87 19.34 -13.24 5.18
N TYR A 88 18.60 -12.35 5.84
CA TYR A 88 17.13 -12.28 5.75
C TYR A 88 16.70 -11.81 4.36
N CYS A 89 16.15 -12.71 3.54
CA CYS A 89 15.46 -12.33 2.32
C CYS A 89 14.02 -11.92 2.66
N ARG A 90 13.72 -10.62 2.55
CA ARG A 90 12.34 -10.12 2.71
C ARG A 90 11.47 -10.66 1.55
N ARG A 91 10.28 -11.13 1.88
CA ARG A 91 9.32 -11.68 0.93
C ARG A 91 8.15 -10.73 0.69
N PRO A 92 7.45 -10.85 -0.45
CA PRO A 92 6.22 -10.09 -0.71
C PRO A 92 5.21 -10.08 0.44
N ARG A 93 5.04 -11.21 1.15
CA ARG A 93 4.12 -11.31 2.29
C ARG A 93 4.53 -10.45 3.49
N ASN A 94 5.80 -10.10 3.61
CA ASN A 94 6.30 -9.31 4.75
C ASN A 94 5.76 -7.87 4.73
N VAL A 95 5.29 -7.37 3.59
CA VAL A 95 4.63 -6.05 3.48
C VAL A 95 3.39 -5.94 4.38
N LEU A 96 2.70 -7.06 4.61
CA LEU A 96 1.54 -7.11 5.50
C LEU A 96 1.92 -7.02 6.98
N ILE A 97 3.17 -7.32 7.31
CA ILE A 97 3.72 -7.34 8.67
C ILE A 97 4.49 -6.04 8.96
N ASP A 98 4.98 -5.37 7.93
CA ASP A 98 5.73 -4.11 8.04
C ASP A 98 4.83 -2.95 8.53
N PRO A 99 5.32 -2.11 9.47
CA PRO A 99 4.56 -0.99 10.02
C PRO A 99 4.16 0.01 8.91
N PRO A 100 3.01 0.70 9.05
CA PRO A 100 2.57 1.72 8.10
C PRO A 100 3.53 2.91 8.05
N ASP A 101 3.63 3.54 6.88
CA ASP A 101 4.47 4.72 6.65
C ASP A 101 3.83 5.99 7.25
N ASP A 102 4.61 7.02 7.56
CA ASP A 102 4.15 8.21 8.31
C ASP A 102 2.93 8.89 7.64
N LEU A 103 2.95 8.98 6.30
CA LEU A 103 1.85 9.58 5.53
C LEU A 103 0.55 8.75 5.64
N THR A 104 0.66 7.43 5.67
CA THR A 104 -0.48 6.53 5.88
C THR A 104 -1.06 6.71 7.28
N VAL A 105 -0.20 6.81 8.29
CA VAL A 105 -0.61 7.06 9.68
C VAL A 105 -1.36 8.40 9.79
N GLU A 106 -0.87 9.46 9.16
CA GLU A 106 -1.54 10.76 9.15
C GLU A 106 -2.91 10.73 8.47
N VAL A 107 -3.02 10.05 7.32
CA VAL A 107 -4.29 9.91 6.59
C VAL A 107 -5.31 9.11 7.40
N GLU A 108 -4.89 7.99 8.01
CA GLU A 108 -5.75 7.18 8.87
C GLU A 108 -6.23 7.97 10.10
N LYS A 109 -5.34 8.69 10.76
CA LYS A 109 -5.68 9.58 11.88
C LYS A 109 -6.70 10.65 11.47
N LEU A 110 -6.57 11.26 10.29
CA LEU A 110 -7.54 12.23 9.78
C LEU A 110 -8.91 11.58 9.47
N ILE A 111 -8.92 10.33 8.98
CA ILE A 111 -10.15 9.57 8.74
C ILE A 111 -10.84 9.26 10.08
N GLU A 112 -10.09 8.81 11.08
CA GLU A 112 -10.62 8.51 12.42
C GLU A 112 -11.19 9.76 13.11
N LEU A 113 -10.48 10.89 13.04
CA LEU A 113 -10.97 12.16 13.60
C LEU A 113 -12.29 12.59 12.97
N ASN A 114 -12.48 12.38 11.65
CA ASN A 114 -13.74 12.72 11.00
C ASN A 114 -14.89 11.77 11.40
N LYS A 115 -14.60 10.49 11.65
CA LYS A 115 -15.61 9.57 12.20
C LYS A 115 -16.08 10.01 13.59
N MET A 116 -15.14 10.40 14.46
CA MET A 116 -15.47 10.91 15.81
C MET A 116 -16.23 12.24 15.84
N VAL A 117 -16.17 13.03 14.76
CA VAL A 117 -16.89 14.31 14.63
C VAL A 117 -18.29 14.12 14.02
N THR A 118 -18.56 12.96 13.42
CA THR A 118 -19.82 12.66 12.75
C THR A 118 -20.74 11.71 13.54
N ASP A 119 -20.28 11.21 14.69
CA ASP A 119 -21.08 10.57 15.76
C ASP A 119 -21.48 11.60 16.83
#